data_AF-A0A1V5K3E9-F1
#
_entry.id   AF-A0A1V5K3E9-F1
#
_cell.length_a   1.000
_cell.length_b   1.000
_cell.length_c   1.000
_cell.angle_alpha   90.00
_cell.angle_beta   90.00
_cell.angle_gamma   90.00
#
_symmetry.space_group_name_H-M   'P 1'
#
loop_
_entity.id
_entity.type
_entity.pdbx_description
1 polymer ?
#
loop_
_entity_poly.entity_id
_entity_poly.type
_entity_poly.pdbx_seq_one_letter_code
_entity_poly.pdbx_strand_id
1 'polypeptide(L)'
;MQDIWNIKADYYQGTAYDMSQGPAAGPWGNPLRYPNSDPRGGAWERTINMHRTCYLMIGQTKAWLPAPIRGVVWYGYGAPDTTYVTPIWAAQNALPKFYQVGSRYEEFRRDSGWWVNTYVQEIATHKYQAAAADIKAFRQPRMDMLYTMVPILQEKAAEIYKTDPKAAIDLISEFSFANAVALHEEWKLLGDRLLAKYVFGSTNLRTTPFPQWWNDIVEFTPAPTIND
;
A
#
# COMPACT_ATOMS: atom_id res chain seq x y z
N MET A 1 7.51 5.74 13.79
CA MET A 1 7.25 4.91 12.58
C MET A 1 5.88 5.23 12.00
N GLN A 2 4.82 5.07 12.79
CA GLN A 2 3.45 5.39 12.38
C GLN A 2 3.29 6.83 11.86
N ASP A 3 3.94 7.82 12.47
CA ASP A 3 3.85 9.21 12.00
C ASP A 3 4.40 9.39 10.58
N ILE A 4 5.56 8.77 10.29
CA ILE A 4 6.16 8.81 8.95
C ILE A 4 5.29 8.06 7.96
N TRP A 5 4.70 6.93 8.36
CA TRP A 5 3.71 6.23 7.54
C TRP A 5 2.52 7.13 7.19
N ASN A 6 1.95 7.81 8.19
CA ASN A 6 0.80 8.71 7.99
C ASN A 6 1.14 9.83 7.01
N ILE A 7 2.33 10.44 7.11
CA ILE A 7 2.80 11.43 6.13
C ILE A 7 2.91 10.82 4.73
N LYS A 8 3.43 9.60 4.61
CA LYS A 8 3.59 8.92 3.32
C LYS A 8 2.25 8.55 2.68
N ALA A 9 1.25 8.21 3.49
CA ALA A 9 -0.11 7.89 3.07
C ALA A 9 -1.00 9.12 2.86
N ASP A 10 -0.49 10.33 3.11
CA ASP A 10 -1.28 11.55 3.02
C ASP A 10 -1.64 11.94 1.58
N TYR A 11 -2.90 12.36 1.42
CA TYR A 11 -3.43 12.95 0.19
C TYR A 11 -4.21 14.25 0.47
N TYR A 12 -3.76 14.98 1.49
CA TYR A 12 -4.30 16.25 1.97
C TYR A 12 -5.71 16.17 2.53
N GLN A 13 -6.09 15.01 3.09
CA GLN A 13 -7.44 14.79 3.59
C GLN A 13 -7.88 15.85 4.62
N GLY A 14 -9.09 16.38 4.45
CA GLY A 14 -9.65 17.41 5.33
C GLY A 14 -9.15 18.84 5.08
N THR A 15 -8.41 19.08 4.00
CA THR A 15 -7.97 20.43 3.59
C THR A 15 -8.68 20.89 2.31
N ALA A 16 -8.48 22.15 1.91
CA ALA A 16 -8.95 22.65 0.61
C ALA A 16 -8.31 21.92 -0.59
N TYR A 17 -7.24 21.15 -0.36
CA TYR A 17 -6.48 20.40 -1.37
C TYR A 17 -6.78 18.90 -1.32
N ASP A 18 -7.81 18.47 -0.58
CA ASP A 18 -8.15 17.05 -0.42
C ASP A 18 -8.46 16.39 -1.77
N MET A 19 -7.60 15.46 -2.15
CA MET A 19 -7.67 14.82 -3.46
C MET A 19 -8.75 13.74 -3.56
N SER A 20 -9.33 13.33 -2.43
CA SER A 20 -10.50 12.45 -2.37
C SER A 20 -11.83 13.17 -2.67
N GLN A 21 -11.81 14.50 -2.84
CA GLN A 21 -13.02 15.30 -3.05
C GLN A 21 -13.21 15.70 -4.53
N GLY A 22 -14.47 15.98 -4.89
CA GLY A 22 -14.86 16.57 -6.17
C GLY A 22 -14.92 15.61 -7.36
N PRO A 23 -15.28 16.13 -8.55
CA PRO A 23 -15.52 15.32 -9.75
C PRO A 23 -14.34 14.42 -10.13
N ALA A 24 -13.11 14.90 -9.96
CA ALA A 24 -11.94 14.13 -10.36
C ALA A 24 -11.65 12.90 -9.47
N ALA A 25 -12.24 12.84 -8.27
CA ALA A 25 -12.08 11.70 -7.36
C ALA A 25 -13.11 10.58 -7.63
N GLY A 26 -14.06 10.79 -8.54
CA GLY A 26 -15.14 9.84 -8.76
C GLY A 26 -16.17 9.81 -7.60
N PRO A 27 -17.23 8.99 -7.74
CA PRO A 27 -18.27 8.88 -6.71
C PRO A 27 -17.77 8.27 -5.39
N TRP A 28 -16.59 7.63 -5.41
CA TRP A 28 -16.03 6.87 -4.30
C TRP A 28 -14.74 7.46 -3.73
N GLY A 29 -14.46 8.73 -4.04
CA GLY A 29 -13.40 9.52 -3.41
C GLY A 29 -12.00 8.95 -3.59
N ASN A 30 -11.63 8.56 -4.80
CA ASN A 30 -10.30 8.08 -5.14
C ASN A 30 -9.28 9.25 -5.23
N PRO A 31 -8.29 9.34 -4.31
CA PRO A 31 -7.26 10.36 -4.35
C PRO A 31 -6.16 10.07 -5.38
N LEU A 32 -6.10 8.85 -5.93
CA LEU A 32 -5.09 8.43 -6.90
C LEU A 32 -5.42 8.96 -8.31
N ARG A 33 -5.32 10.27 -8.49
CA ARG A 33 -5.61 10.93 -9.77
C ARG A 33 -4.49 10.70 -10.78
N TYR A 34 -4.88 10.42 -12.02
CA TYR A 34 -3.95 10.27 -13.14
C TYR A 34 -3.45 11.63 -13.63
N PRO A 35 -2.23 11.68 -14.21
CA PRO A 35 -1.74 12.89 -14.86
C PRO A 35 -2.70 13.31 -15.97
N ASN A 36 -3.00 14.60 -16.02
CA ASN A 36 -3.67 15.22 -17.14
C ASN A 36 -2.69 16.15 -17.86
N SER A 37 -2.62 16.08 -19.18
CA SER A 37 -1.78 16.95 -20.02
C SER A 37 -2.66 17.95 -20.77
N ASP A 38 -3.27 18.87 -20.04
CA ASP A 38 -4.16 19.89 -20.61
C ASP A 38 -3.35 21.01 -21.30
N PRO A 39 -3.65 21.37 -22.57
CA PRO A 39 -2.95 22.44 -23.28
C PRO A 39 -3.04 23.82 -22.61
N ARG A 40 -4.04 24.05 -21.74
CA ARG A 40 -4.21 25.29 -20.98
C ARG A 40 -3.23 25.41 -19.82
N GLY A 41 -2.46 24.35 -19.54
CA GLY A 41 -1.57 24.27 -18.39
C GLY A 41 -2.29 23.95 -17.08
N GLY A 42 -1.49 23.64 -16.07
CA GLY A 42 -1.98 23.23 -14.75
C GLY A 42 -1.97 21.72 -14.54
N ALA A 43 -1.91 21.32 -13.26
CA ALA A 43 -2.00 19.95 -12.82
C ALA A 43 -2.85 19.92 -11.54
N TRP A 44 -3.39 18.74 -11.21
CA TRP A 44 -3.92 18.52 -9.87
C TRP A 44 -2.79 18.65 -8.84
N GLU A 45 -3.18 18.92 -7.59
CA GLU A 45 -2.23 18.87 -6.48
C GLU A 45 -1.51 17.51 -6.43
N ARG A 46 -0.21 17.56 -6.18
CA ARG A 46 0.62 16.35 -6.15
C ARG A 46 0.67 15.80 -4.73
N THR A 47 -0.17 14.82 -4.45
CA THR A 47 -0.18 14.09 -3.17
C THR A 47 1.09 13.31 -2.91
N ILE A 48 1.33 12.97 -1.63
CA ILE A 48 2.40 12.05 -1.23
C ILE A 48 1.97 10.61 -1.54
N ASN A 49 0.70 10.28 -1.26
CA ASN A 49 0.06 9.06 -1.70
C ASN A 49 -0.34 9.12 -3.17
N MET A 50 0.51 8.64 -4.06
CA MET A 50 0.33 8.78 -5.52
C MET A 50 0.33 7.45 -6.28
N HIS A 51 -0.44 7.39 -7.37
CA HIS A 51 -0.65 6.18 -8.19
C HIS A 51 0.65 5.61 -8.81
N ARG A 52 1.66 6.46 -9.07
CA ARG A 52 2.97 6.06 -9.64
C ARG A 52 4.05 5.81 -8.58
N THR A 53 3.72 5.74 -7.30
CA THR A 53 4.69 5.38 -6.28
C THR A 53 5.23 3.98 -6.60
N CYS A 54 6.50 3.92 -6.98
CA CYS A 54 7.11 2.65 -7.36
C CYS A 54 7.41 1.81 -6.12
N TYR A 55 7.95 2.45 -5.10
CA TYR A 55 8.31 1.87 -3.82
C TYR A 55 8.16 2.90 -2.72
N LEU A 56 7.86 2.40 -1.53
CA LEU A 56 7.87 3.12 -0.27
C LEU A 56 9.05 2.61 0.55
N MET A 57 9.88 3.52 1.04
CA MET A 57 10.99 3.22 1.93
C MET A 57 10.97 4.17 3.12
N ILE A 58 11.05 3.62 4.32
CA ILE A 58 11.28 4.37 5.55
C ILE A 58 12.50 3.76 6.23
N GLY A 59 13.61 4.48 6.22
CA GLY A 59 14.85 4.07 6.88
C GLY A 59 14.82 4.43 8.36
N GLN A 60 15.19 3.48 9.22
CA GLN A 60 15.32 3.66 10.65
C GLN A 60 16.68 3.15 11.09
N THR A 61 17.45 3.97 11.82
CA THR A 61 18.78 3.60 12.30
C THR A 61 18.92 3.89 13.79
N LYS A 62 19.38 2.90 14.55
CA LYS A 62 19.67 3.02 15.98
C LYS A 62 21.17 3.14 16.22
N ALA A 63 21.65 4.34 16.55
CA ALA A 63 23.08 4.64 16.62
C ALA A 63 23.88 3.75 17.60
N TRP A 64 23.24 3.25 18.65
CA TRP A 64 23.85 2.40 19.68
C TRP A 64 24.00 0.92 19.30
N LEU A 65 23.42 0.47 18.18
CA LEU A 65 23.50 -0.93 17.76
C LEU A 65 24.69 -1.23 16.84
N PRO A 66 25.15 -2.49 16.74
CA PRO A 66 26.18 -2.91 15.80
C PRO A 66 25.83 -2.56 14.34
N ALA A 67 26.84 -2.28 13.52
CA ALA A 67 26.67 -1.82 12.13
C ALA A 67 25.75 -2.71 11.26
N PRO A 68 25.83 -4.05 11.32
CA PRO A 68 24.94 -4.90 10.52
C PRO A 68 23.46 -4.90 10.95
N ILE A 69 23.17 -4.49 12.19
CA ILE A 69 21.85 -4.64 12.82
C ILE A 69 21.15 -3.30 12.99
N ARG A 70 21.92 -2.21 13.11
CA ARG A 70 21.41 -0.87 13.45
C ARG A 70 20.40 -0.30 12.46
N GLY A 71 20.56 -0.62 11.18
CA GLY A 71 19.77 -0.04 10.09
C GLY A 71 18.71 -1.02 9.59
N VAL A 72 17.45 -0.60 9.65
CA VAL A 72 16.31 -1.30 9.05
C VAL A 72 15.60 -0.39 8.05
N VAL A 73 15.22 -0.94 6.90
CA VAL A 73 14.38 -0.28 5.90
C VAL A 73 13.01 -0.92 5.93
N TRP A 74 11.99 -0.12 6.21
CA TRP A 74 10.60 -0.52 6.03
C TRP A 74 10.23 -0.34 4.57
N TYR A 75 10.07 -1.45 3.85
CA TYR A 75 9.96 -1.47 2.40
C TYR A 75 8.59 -1.96 1.93
N GLY A 76 8.01 -1.27 0.95
CA GLY A 76 6.74 -1.59 0.33
C GLY A 76 6.67 -1.11 -1.13
N TYR A 77 5.59 -1.45 -1.83
CA TYR A 77 5.37 -1.12 -3.25
C TYR A 77 4.08 -0.34 -3.42
N GLY A 78 4.00 0.56 -4.40
CA GLY A 78 2.75 1.27 -4.69
C GLY A 78 2.43 2.40 -3.71
N ALA A 79 1.24 2.97 -3.88
CA ALA A 79 0.71 4.07 -3.09
C ALA A 79 0.63 3.68 -1.59
N PRO A 80 1.21 4.46 -0.66
CA PRO A 80 1.28 4.12 0.75
C PRO A 80 -0.08 3.85 1.42
N ASP A 81 -1.16 4.53 1.02
CA ASP A 81 -2.48 4.32 1.62
C ASP A 81 -3.08 2.95 1.28
N THR A 82 -2.63 2.29 0.21
CA THR A 82 -3.14 0.99 -0.25
C THR A 82 -2.08 -0.10 -0.30
N THR A 83 -0.99 0.04 0.44
CA THR A 83 0.12 -0.94 0.49
C THR A 83 0.43 -1.41 1.91
N TYR A 84 1.40 -2.30 2.06
CA TYR A 84 2.04 -2.64 3.33
C TYR A 84 3.55 -2.39 3.27
N VAL A 85 4.19 -2.40 4.43
CA VAL A 85 5.67 -2.45 4.54
C VAL A 85 6.11 -3.60 5.42
N THR A 86 7.28 -4.16 5.10
CA THR A 86 8.00 -5.12 5.94
C THR A 86 9.42 -4.62 6.22
N PRO A 87 10.01 -5.01 7.35
CA PRO A 87 11.39 -4.65 7.66
C PRO A 87 12.35 -5.42 6.76
N ILE A 88 13.40 -4.76 6.28
CA ILE A 88 14.51 -5.35 5.53
C ILE A 88 15.81 -4.82 6.13
N TRP A 89 16.76 -5.71 6.38
CA TRP A 89 18.12 -5.32 6.79
C TRP A 89 19.09 -5.49 5.63
N ALA A 90 20.05 -4.59 5.52
CA ALA A 90 21.10 -4.72 4.51
C ALA A 90 21.98 -5.97 4.73
N ALA A 91 22.07 -6.45 5.97
CA ALA A 91 22.88 -7.60 6.36
C ALA A 91 22.18 -8.95 6.14
N GLN A 92 20.94 -9.00 5.63
CA GLN A 92 20.23 -10.27 5.49
C GLN A 92 20.90 -11.22 4.49
N ASN A 93 20.82 -12.51 4.78
CA ASN A 93 21.40 -13.55 3.93
C ASN A 93 20.76 -13.62 2.53
N ALA A 94 19.45 -13.33 2.43
CA ALA A 94 18.71 -13.38 1.19
C ALA A 94 17.45 -12.51 1.26
N LEU A 95 17.01 -12.03 0.10
CA LEU A 95 15.69 -11.41 -0.07
C LEU A 95 14.69 -12.44 -0.62
N PRO A 96 13.40 -12.37 -0.23
CA PRO A 96 12.34 -13.12 -0.89
C PRO A 96 12.34 -12.95 -2.42
N LYS A 97 12.02 -14.02 -3.15
CA LYS A 97 12.08 -14.04 -4.62
C LYS A 97 11.19 -12.97 -5.27
N PHE A 98 10.04 -12.67 -4.66
CA PHE A 98 9.10 -11.68 -5.18
C PHE A 98 9.65 -10.25 -5.20
N TYR A 99 10.69 -9.93 -4.42
CA TYR A 99 11.41 -8.65 -4.51
C TYR A 99 12.39 -8.59 -5.69
N GLN A 100 12.78 -9.76 -6.21
CA GLN A 100 13.82 -9.90 -7.22
C GLN A 100 13.27 -10.12 -8.63
N VAL A 101 11.95 -10.18 -8.77
CA VAL A 101 11.26 -10.39 -10.05
C VAL A 101 10.14 -9.36 -10.22
N GLY A 102 9.84 -9.01 -11.46
CA GLY A 102 8.99 -7.86 -11.75
C GLY A 102 9.79 -6.73 -12.38
N SER A 103 9.50 -6.46 -13.64
CA SER A 103 9.75 -5.16 -14.27
C SER A 103 8.43 -4.45 -14.50
N ARG A 104 8.44 -3.12 -14.43
CA ARG A 104 7.27 -2.28 -14.74
C ARG A 104 6.95 -2.26 -16.24
N TYR A 105 7.83 -2.81 -17.06
CA TYR A 105 7.76 -2.81 -18.52
C TYR A 105 7.53 -4.21 -19.09
N GLU A 106 7.09 -5.16 -18.26
CA GLU A 106 6.79 -6.53 -18.68
C GLU A 106 5.30 -6.84 -18.50
N GLU A 107 4.90 -8.07 -18.84
CA GLU A 107 3.54 -8.54 -18.59
C GLU A 107 3.24 -8.69 -17.10
N PHE A 108 1.95 -8.60 -16.76
CA PHE A 108 1.52 -8.88 -15.39
C PHE A 108 1.95 -10.28 -14.94
N ARG A 109 2.53 -10.37 -13.74
CA ARG A 109 2.94 -11.63 -13.14
C ARG A 109 2.62 -11.67 -11.65
N ARG A 110 2.09 -12.80 -11.18
CA ARG A 110 1.58 -12.96 -9.81
C ARG A 110 2.65 -13.33 -8.78
N ASP A 111 3.87 -13.62 -9.22
CA ASP A 111 5.04 -13.89 -8.39
C ASP A 111 5.92 -12.65 -8.15
N SER A 112 5.55 -11.49 -8.71
CA SER A 112 6.23 -10.21 -8.46
C SER A 112 5.54 -9.41 -7.36
N GLY A 113 6.34 -8.93 -6.41
CA GLY A 113 5.88 -8.01 -5.37
C GLY A 113 5.31 -6.72 -5.94
N TRP A 114 5.95 -6.15 -6.95
CA TRP A 114 5.49 -4.90 -7.56
C TRP A 114 4.14 -5.08 -8.26
N TRP A 115 3.99 -6.12 -9.08
CA TRP A 115 2.74 -6.38 -9.80
C TRP A 115 1.58 -6.77 -8.88
N VAL A 116 1.84 -7.57 -7.84
CA VAL A 116 0.82 -7.95 -6.83
C VAL A 116 0.31 -6.72 -6.06
N ASN A 117 1.21 -5.82 -5.65
CA ASN A 117 0.80 -4.60 -4.96
C ASN A 117 0.08 -3.62 -5.91
N THR A 118 0.56 -3.50 -7.15
CA THR A 118 -0.11 -2.69 -8.19
C THR A 118 -1.51 -3.22 -8.47
N TYR A 119 -1.69 -4.54 -8.56
CA TYR A 119 -3.00 -5.16 -8.72
C TYR A 119 -3.96 -4.79 -7.58
N VAL A 120 -3.52 -4.88 -6.32
CA VAL A 120 -4.34 -4.46 -5.16
C VAL A 120 -4.68 -2.96 -5.21
N GLN A 121 -3.71 -2.11 -5.54
CA GLN A 121 -3.92 -0.67 -5.69
C GLN A 121 -4.97 -0.36 -6.77
N GLU A 122 -4.83 -0.95 -7.96
CA GLU A 122 -5.73 -0.71 -9.09
C GLU A 122 -7.14 -1.18 -8.78
N ILE A 123 -7.30 -2.36 -8.17
CA ILE A 123 -8.62 -2.84 -7.73
C ILE A 123 -9.26 -1.91 -6.70
N ALA A 124 -8.46 -1.33 -5.79
CA ALA A 124 -8.97 -0.38 -4.80
C ALA A 124 -9.61 0.85 -5.47
N THR A 125 -9.10 1.31 -6.63
CA THR A 125 -9.61 2.51 -7.32
C THR A 125 -11.09 2.43 -7.69
N HIS A 126 -11.65 1.24 -7.90
CA HIS A 126 -13.07 1.06 -8.23
C HIS A 126 -14.00 1.50 -7.10
N LYS A 127 -13.55 1.41 -5.84
CA LYS A 127 -14.32 1.68 -4.62
C LYS A 127 -13.42 2.22 -3.50
N TYR A 128 -12.62 3.25 -3.81
CA TYR A 128 -11.43 3.62 -3.05
C TYR A 128 -11.63 3.72 -1.55
N GLN A 129 -12.57 4.54 -1.07
CA GLN A 129 -12.75 4.73 0.38
C GLN A 129 -13.09 3.43 1.12
N ALA A 130 -13.95 2.59 0.53
CA ALA A 130 -14.32 1.30 1.12
C ALA A 130 -13.18 0.27 1.02
N ALA A 131 -12.52 0.19 -0.13
CA ALA A 131 -11.41 -0.74 -0.35
C ALA A 131 -10.18 -0.37 0.49
N ALA A 132 -9.85 0.92 0.64
CA ALA A 132 -8.76 1.39 1.49
C ALA A 132 -9.03 1.07 2.97
N ALA A 133 -10.28 1.17 3.44
CA ALA A 133 -10.67 0.75 4.77
C ALA A 133 -10.47 -0.77 4.98
N ASP A 134 -10.89 -1.60 4.04
CA ASP A 134 -10.67 -3.05 4.07
C ASP A 134 -9.17 -3.40 4.08
N ILE A 135 -8.39 -2.75 3.20
CA ILE A 135 -6.94 -2.94 3.10
C ILE A 135 -6.27 -2.56 4.43
N LYS A 136 -6.66 -1.42 5.02
CA LYS A 136 -6.16 -0.98 6.32
C LYS A 136 -6.49 -1.99 7.40
N ALA A 137 -7.75 -2.44 7.49
CA ALA A 137 -8.18 -3.44 8.48
C ALA A 137 -7.41 -4.76 8.33
N PHE A 138 -7.07 -5.15 7.10
CA PHE A 138 -6.27 -6.34 6.84
C PHE A 138 -4.80 -6.17 7.24
N ARG A 139 -4.15 -5.07 6.84
CA ARG A 139 -2.70 -4.89 7.02
C ARG A 139 -2.29 -4.47 8.43
N GLN A 140 -3.12 -3.67 9.10
CA GLN A 140 -2.71 -2.95 10.30
C GLN A 140 -2.29 -3.90 11.44
N PRO A 141 -3.01 -5.01 11.73
CA PRO A 141 -2.60 -5.93 12.79
C PRO A 141 -1.19 -6.50 12.58
N ARG A 142 -0.83 -6.84 11.34
CA ARG A 142 0.51 -7.35 11.00
C ARG A 142 1.55 -6.25 11.15
N MET A 143 1.24 -5.04 10.70
CA MET A 143 2.16 -3.90 10.80
C MET A 143 2.42 -3.50 12.26
N ASP A 144 1.40 -3.46 13.10
CA ASP A 144 1.52 -3.15 14.53
C ASP A 144 2.38 -4.19 15.27
N MET A 145 2.19 -5.48 14.94
CA MET A 145 3.04 -6.55 15.44
C MET A 145 4.50 -6.32 15.02
N LEU A 146 4.76 -6.02 13.74
CA LEU A 146 6.12 -5.76 13.27
C LEU A 146 6.74 -4.53 13.94
N TYR A 147 5.99 -3.43 14.10
CA TYR A 147 6.45 -2.22 14.78
C TYR A 147 6.86 -2.47 16.23
N THR A 148 6.21 -3.43 16.89
CA THR A 148 6.53 -3.86 18.25
C THR A 148 7.73 -4.81 18.27
N MET A 149 7.74 -5.80 17.39
CA MET A 149 8.72 -6.89 17.41
C MET A 149 10.08 -6.50 16.84
N VAL A 150 10.13 -5.65 15.81
CA VAL A 150 11.39 -5.25 15.16
C VAL A 150 12.37 -4.59 16.14
N PRO A 151 11.97 -3.60 16.97
CA PRO A 151 12.86 -3.03 17.97
C PRO A 151 13.41 -4.07 18.95
N ILE A 152 12.57 -4.98 19.43
CA ILE A 152 12.94 -6.05 20.38
C ILE A 152 13.94 -7.01 19.74
N LEU A 153 13.65 -7.44 18.50
CA LEU A 153 14.50 -8.31 17.72
C LEU A 153 15.89 -7.68 17.47
N GLN A 154 15.94 -6.38 17.15
CA GLN A 154 17.20 -5.68 16.93
C GLN A 154 18.08 -5.65 18.18
N GLU A 155 17.52 -5.36 19.36
CA GLU A 155 18.27 -5.40 20.62
C GLU A 155 18.76 -6.82 20.91
N LYS A 156 17.89 -7.83 20.74
CA LYS A 156 18.27 -9.24 20.95
C LYS A 156 19.37 -9.69 20.00
N ALA A 157 19.26 -9.35 18.72
CA ALA A 157 20.28 -9.65 17.73
C ALA A 157 21.60 -8.95 18.07
N ALA A 158 21.56 -7.71 18.54
CA ALA A 158 22.75 -6.97 18.95
C ALA A 158 23.47 -7.61 20.15
N GLU A 159 22.72 -8.16 21.11
CA GLU A 159 23.29 -8.93 22.21
C GLU A 159 23.94 -10.23 21.72
N ILE A 160 23.28 -10.99 20.86
CA ILE A 160 23.83 -12.23 20.27
C ILE A 160 25.09 -11.90 19.45
N TYR A 161 25.10 -10.78 18.73
CA TYR A 161 26.19 -10.38 17.84
C TYR A 161 27.54 -10.22 18.57
N LYS A 162 27.52 -9.93 19.89
CA LYS A 162 28.74 -9.82 20.70
C LYS A 162 29.50 -11.14 20.79
N THR A 163 28.80 -12.28 20.71
CA THR A 163 29.38 -13.62 20.88
C THR A 163 29.27 -14.48 19.62
N ASP A 164 28.20 -14.31 18.83
CA ASP A 164 27.95 -15.06 17.60
C ASP A 164 27.36 -14.13 16.51
N PRO A 165 28.22 -13.47 15.71
CA PRO A 165 27.79 -12.61 14.63
C PRO A 165 26.89 -13.29 13.60
N LYS A 166 27.13 -14.59 13.32
CA LYS A 166 26.37 -15.34 12.33
C LYS A 166 24.96 -15.61 12.82
N ALA A 167 24.80 -16.10 14.05
CA ALA A 167 23.47 -16.34 14.62
C ALA A 167 22.62 -15.06 14.73
N ALA A 168 23.25 -13.91 15.01
CA ALA A 168 22.54 -12.63 15.03
C ALA A 168 22.03 -12.20 13.64
N ILE A 169 22.81 -12.42 12.59
CA ILE A 169 22.40 -12.16 11.20
C ILE A 169 21.32 -13.14 10.75
N ASP A 170 21.47 -14.43 11.09
CA ASP A 170 20.49 -15.46 10.77
C ASP A 170 19.12 -15.11 11.41
N LEU A 171 19.11 -14.65 12.66
CA LEU A 171 17.90 -14.23 13.37
C LEU A 171 17.12 -13.10 12.66
N ILE A 172 17.79 -12.00 12.28
CA ILE A 172 17.13 -10.89 11.57
C ILE A 172 16.75 -11.29 10.14
N SER A 173 17.55 -12.16 9.50
CA SER A 173 17.31 -12.67 8.15
C SER A 173 16.02 -13.47 8.11
N GLU A 174 15.89 -14.48 8.96
CA GLU A 174 14.73 -15.37 9.02
C GLU A 174 13.46 -14.60 9.38
N PHE A 175 13.52 -13.73 10.39
CA PHE A 175 12.35 -12.96 10.82
C PHE A 175 11.78 -12.10 9.69
N SER A 176 12.62 -11.33 8.99
CA SER A 176 12.14 -10.46 7.94
C SER A 176 11.74 -11.25 6.68
N PHE A 177 12.52 -12.28 6.30
CA PHE A 177 12.17 -13.13 5.16
C PHE A 177 10.81 -13.80 5.36
N ALA A 178 10.57 -14.42 6.52
CA ALA A 178 9.33 -15.12 6.82
C ALA A 178 8.12 -14.17 6.82
N ASN A 179 8.26 -12.99 7.45
CA ASN A 179 7.16 -12.01 7.46
C ASN A 179 6.88 -11.41 6.08
N ALA A 180 7.92 -11.16 5.28
CA ALA A 180 7.76 -10.68 3.91
C ALA A 180 7.07 -11.70 3.00
N VAL A 181 7.46 -12.97 3.06
CA VAL A 181 6.79 -14.04 2.30
C VAL A 181 5.35 -14.24 2.74
N ALA A 182 5.10 -14.35 4.05
CA ALA A 182 3.75 -14.53 4.59
C ALA A 182 2.81 -13.40 4.15
N LEU A 183 3.25 -12.15 4.30
CA LEU A 183 2.44 -10.99 3.95
C LEU A 183 2.22 -10.87 2.43
N HIS A 184 3.21 -11.24 1.60
CA HIS A 184 3.03 -11.27 0.15
C HIS A 184 1.97 -12.28 -0.31
N GLU A 185 1.98 -13.49 0.24
CA GLU A 185 0.98 -14.52 -0.08
C GLU A 185 -0.41 -14.12 0.42
N GLU A 186 -0.50 -13.58 1.64
CA GLU A 186 -1.71 -12.97 2.19
C GLU A 186 -2.24 -11.82 1.31
N TRP A 187 -1.35 -11.00 0.74
CA TRP A 187 -1.70 -9.88 -0.15
C TRP A 187 -2.28 -10.35 -1.49
N LYS A 188 -1.76 -11.45 -2.05
CA LYS A 188 -2.34 -12.07 -3.25
C LYS A 188 -3.80 -12.44 -3.00
N LEU A 189 -4.08 -13.08 -1.87
CA LEU A 189 -5.45 -13.46 -1.48
C LEU A 189 -6.33 -12.25 -1.14
N LEU A 190 -5.75 -11.18 -0.59
CA LEU A 190 -6.48 -9.92 -0.40
C LEU A 190 -6.93 -9.34 -1.73
N GLY A 191 -6.03 -9.27 -2.73
CA GLY A 191 -6.36 -8.78 -4.06
C GLY A 191 -7.53 -9.53 -4.70
N ASP A 192 -7.52 -10.86 -4.62
CA ASP A 192 -8.61 -11.68 -5.18
C ASP A 192 -9.94 -11.41 -4.47
N ARG A 193 -9.91 -11.24 -3.14
CA ARG A 193 -11.10 -10.88 -2.35
C ARG A 193 -11.62 -9.49 -2.70
N LEU A 194 -10.74 -8.51 -2.86
CA LEU A 194 -11.12 -7.15 -3.24
C LEU A 194 -11.71 -7.11 -4.65
N LEU A 195 -11.15 -7.86 -5.60
CA LEU A 195 -11.70 -7.99 -6.95
C LEU A 195 -13.12 -8.56 -6.87
N ALA A 196 -13.30 -9.70 -6.21
CA ALA A 196 -14.62 -10.31 -6.07
C ALA A 196 -15.63 -9.38 -5.37
N LYS A 197 -15.18 -8.61 -4.37
CA LYS A 197 -16.03 -7.67 -3.63
C LYS A 197 -16.40 -6.44 -4.46
N TYR A 198 -15.49 -5.87 -5.24
CA TYR A 198 -15.65 -4.54 -5.84
C TYR A 198 -15.70 -4.50 -7.37
N VAL A 199 -15.74 -5.66 -8.04
CA VAL A 199 -15.87 -5.76 -9.50
C VAL A 199 -17.04 -4.92 -10.03
N PHE A 200 -16.84 -4.31 -11.20
CA PHE A 200 -17.80 -3.41 -11.86
C PHE A 200 -18.18 -2.16 -11.05
N GLY A 201 -17.39 -1.80 -10.03
CA GLY A 201 -17.77 -0.72 -9.11
C GLY A 201 -18.98 -1.08 -8.23
N SER A 202 -19.26 -2.38 -8.08
CA SER A 202 -20.33 -2.88 -7.20
C SER A 202 -19.82 -3.14 -5.78
N THR A 203 -20.67 -3.65 -4.90
CA THR A 203 -20.24 -4.29 -3.65
C THR A 203 -20.92 -5.64 -3.53
N ASN A 204 -20.15 -6.73 -3.64
CA ASN A 204 -20.63 -8.10 -3.72
C ASN A 204 -21.72 -8.26 -4.81
N LEU A 205 -21.46 -7.73 -6.01
CA LEU A 205 -22.38 -7.71 -7.16
C LEU A 205 -23.70 -6.97 -6.92
N ARG A 206 -23.83 -6.24 -5.81
CA ARG A 206 -24.97 -5.34 -5.56
C ARG A 206 -24.61 -3.95 -6.03
N THR A 207 -25.51 -3.36 -6.81
CA THR A 207 -25.41 -1.95 -7.24
C THR A 207 -25.36 -1.06 -6.00
N THR A 208 -24.42 -0.13 -5.99
CA THR A 208 -24.37 0.94 -4.98
C THR A 208 -24.79 2.24 -5.63
N PRO A 209 -25.79 2.97 -5.10
CA PRO A 209 -26.16 4.27 -5.64
C PRO A 209 -25.00 5.24 -5.48
N PHE A 210 -24.67 6.00 -6.53
CA PHE A 210 -23.72 7.10 -6.38
C PHE A 210 -24.25 8.12 -5.38
N PRO A 211 -23.37 8.84 -4.66
CA PRO A 211 -23.77 9.97 -3.85
C PRO A 211 -24.53 11.02 -4.67
N GLN A 212 -25.51 11.71 -4.07
CA GLN A 212 -26.34 12.68 -4.79
C GLN A 212 -25.51 13.76 -5.51
N TRP A 213 -24.50 14.31 -4.83
CA TRP A 213 -23.61 15.31 -5.43
C TRP A 213 -22.92 14.81 -6.71
N TRP A 214 -22.65 13.50 -6.81
CA TRP A 214 -22.07 12.90 -8.02
C TRP A 214 -23.13 12.71 -9.10
N ASN A 215 -24.34 12.23 -8.73
CA ASN A 215 -25.47 12.13 -9.66
C ASN A 215 -25.77 13.47 -10.33
N ASP A 216 -25.72 14.56 -9.56
CA ASP A 216 -25.94 15.91 -10.08
C ASP A 216 -24.86 16.30 -11.11
N ILE A 217 -23.59 15.96 -10.85
CA ILE A 217 -22.46 16.23 -11.77
C ILE A 217 -22.58 15.43 -13.07
N VAL A 218 -22.98 14.16 -12.99
CA VAL A 218 -23.10 13.29 -14.17
C VAL A 218 -24.48 13.37 -14.83
N GLU A 219 -25.33 14.30 -14.38
CA GLU A 219 -26.68 14.50 -14.89
C GLU A 219 -27.49 13.20 -14.91
N PHE A 220 -27.37 12.39 -13.86
CA PHE A 220 -28.06 11.10 -13.79
C PHE A 220 -29.57 11.30 -13.78
N THR A 221 -30.23 10.80 -14.83
CA THR A 221 -31.68 10.70 -14.91
C THR A 221 -32.11 9.23 -14.92
N PRO A 222 -33.09 8.82 -14.12
CA PRO A 222 -33.67 7.48 -14.19
C PRO A 222 -34.16 7.18 -15.61
N ALA A 223 -34.00 5.92 -16.05
CA ALA A 223 -34.61 5.48 -17.30
C ALA A 223 -36.14 5.58 -17.19
N PRO A 224 -36.85 5.94 -18.27
CA PRO A 224 -38.31 5.93 -18.28
C PRO A 224 -38.82 4.53 -17.96
N THR A 225 -39.85 4.44 -17.14
CA THR A 225 -40.50 3.17 -16.85
C THR A 225 -41.52 2.87 -17.95
N ILE A 226 -41.89 1.59 -18.16
CA ILE A 226 -42.86 1.18 -19.18
C ILE A 226 -44.25 1.85 -19.00
N ASN A 227 -44.48 2.51 -17.87
CA ASN A 227 -45.72 3.20 -17.53
C ASN A 227 -45.66 4.74 -17.71
N ASP A 228 -44.54 5.28 -18.21
CA ASP A 228 -44.36 6.70 -18.56
C ASP A 228 -44.52 6.92 -20.08
#